data_AF-I9XFM7-F1
#
_entry.id   AF-I9XFM7-F1
#
_cell.length_a   1.000
_cell.length_b   1.000
_cell.length_c   1.000
_cell.angle_alpha   90.00
_cell.angle_beta   90.00
_cell.angle_gamma   90.00
#
_symmetry.space_group_name_H-M   'P 1'
#
loop_
_entity.id
_entity.type
_entity.pdbx_description
1 polymer ?
#
loop_
_entity_poly.entity_id
_entity_poly.type
_entity_poly.pdbx_seq_one_letter_code
_entity_poly.pdbx_strand_id
1 'polypeptide(L)'
;MKIKFLAGAAALALASCQTPAPQSVADSQRSPSNAVRREYVDALRGTIKPGNFVKAEISSVVLLDPEKQIYAYCTRTTERAYPDWSYIGLGLQHNMILYLKKDDYRCHDKRLRYYDFPELRNMKY
;
A
#
# COMPACT_ATOMS: atom_id res chain seq x y z
N MET A 1 -33.55 3.98 57.06
CA MET A 1 -33.56 4.77 55.81
C MET A 1 -32.75 4.04 54.75
N LYS A 2 -33.26 4.03 53.52
CA LYS A 2 -32.71 3.38 52.31
C LYS A 2 -31.43 4.08 51.86
N ILE A 3 -30.40 3.33 51.48
CA ILE A 3 -29.49 3.71 50.39
C ILE A 3 -29.12 2.45 49.59
N LYS A 4 -29.68 2.35 48.38
CA LYS A 4 -29.24 1.45 47.31
C LYS A 4 -28.18 2.19 46.53
N PHE A 5 -26.97 1.65 46.38
CA PHE A 5 -26.05 2.10 45.35
C PHE A 5 -25.96 1.05 44.24
N LEU A 6 -26.50 1.46 43.10
CA LEU A 6 -26.41 0.82 41.80
C LEU A 6 -25.01 1.06 41.19
N ALA A 7 -24.50 0.00 40.57
CA ALA A 7 -23.83 -0.06 39.27
C ALA A 7 -22.86 1.06 38.83
N GLY A 8 -21.68 0.62 38.40
CA GLY A 8 -21.30 0.80 37.00
C GLY A 8 -20.23 1.84 36.70
N ALA A 9 -19.06 1.34 36.29
CA ALA A 9 -18.39 1.68 35.02
C ALA A 9 -16.88 1.48 35.18
N ALA A 10 -16.43 0.23 34.99
CA ALA A 10 -15.05 0.01 34.59
C ALA A 10 -14.92 0.51 33.14
N ALA A 11 -14.53 1.77 32.97
CA ALA A 11 -14.15 2.32 31.68
C ALA A 11 -12.82 1.68 31.27
N LEU A 12 -12.89 0.54 30.59
CA LEU A 12 -11.78 0.01 29.82
C LEU A 12 -11.42 1.04 28.76
N ALA A 13 -10.34 1.77 28.98
CA ALA A 13 -9.69 2.54 27.95
C ALA A 13 -9.28 1.56 26.84
N LEU A 14 -10.11 1.45 25.80
CA LEU A 14 -9.74 0.90 24.51
C LEU A 14 -8.78 1.89 23.85
N ALA A 15 -7.58 2.03 24.43
CA ALA A 15 -6.43 2.42 23.66
C ALA A 15 -6.32 1.36 22.57
N SER A 16 -6.64 1.75 21.34
CA SER A 16 -6.45 0.94 20.16
C SER A 16 -4.97 0.57 20.05
N CYS A 17 -4.60 -0.55 20.66
CA CYS A 17 -3.33 -1.22 20.44
C CYS A 17 -3.33 -1.67 18.98
N GLN A 18 -2.87 -0.78 18.10
CA GLN A 18 -2.33 -1.22 16.82
C GLN A 18 -1.07 -2.00 17.16
N THR A 19 -1.23 -3.31 17.39
CA THR A 19 -0.10 -4.21 17.57
C THR A 19 0.82 -3.99 16.37
N PRO A 20 2.08 -3.58 16.57
CA PRO A 20 3.04 -3.51 15.47
C PRO A 20 3.01 -4.85 14.73
N ALA A 21 3.12 -4.84 13.40
CA ALA A 21 3.24 -6.12 12.70
C ALA A 21 4.34 -6.95 13.38
N PRO A 22 4.13 -8.26 13.57
CA PRO A 22 5.18 -9.14 14.05
C PRO A 22 6.45 -8.86 13.24
N GLN A 23 7.61 -8.71 13.90
CA GLN A 23 8.88 -8.38 13.22
C GLN A 23 9.14 -9.32 12.02
N SER A 24 8.75 -10.59 12.14
CA SER A 24 8.79 -11.60 11.06
C SER A 24 8.04 -11.20 9.77
N VAL A 25 6.95 -10.45 9.87
CA VAL A 25 6.18 -9.93 8.72
C VAL A 25 6.87 -8.72 8.10
N ALA A 26 7.52 -7.88 8.89
CA ALA A 26 8.30 -6.75 8.37
C ALA A 26 9.59 -7.20 7.70
N ASP A 27 10.24 -8.25 8.23
CA ASP A 27 11.49 -8.80 7.72
C ASP A 27 11.30 -9.65 6.46
N SER A 28 10.11 -10.22 6.25
CA SER A 28 9.76 -10.96 5.04
C SER A 28 9.36 -10.06 3.86
N GLN A 29 9.18 -8.76 4.08
CA GLN A 29 8.91 -7.82 3.01
C GLN A 29 10.11 -7.69 2.09
N ARG A 30 9.90 -8.07 0.84
CA ARG A 30 10.87 -7.95 -0.25
C ARG A 30 10.30 -7.05 -1.34
N SER A 31 11.20 -6.34 -2.01
CA SER A 31 10.85 -5.66 -3.26
C SER A 31 10.24 -6.66 -4.24
N PRO A 32 9.25 -6.24 -5.05
CA PRO A 32 8.76 -7.05 -6.15
C PRO A 32 9.89 -7.45 -7.11
N SER A 33 9.77 -8.61 -7.74
CA SER A 33 10.73 -9.08 -8.74
C SER A 33 10.69 -8.20 -10.00
N ASN A 34 11.78 -8.16 -10.76
CA ASN A 34 11.85 -7.36 -12.00
C ASN A 34 10.73 -7.73 -13.01
N ALA A 35 10.27 -8.99 -13.02
CA ALA A 35 9.16 -9.40 -13.88
C ALA A 35 7.86 -8.70 -13.49
N VAL A 36 7.51 -8.75 -12.20
CA VAL A 36 6.34 -8.08 -11.64
C VAL A 36 6.42 -6.57 -11.83
N ARG A 37 7.59 -5.97 -11.65
CA ARG A 37 7.79 -4.52 -11.84
C ARG A 37 7.50 -4.09 -13.27
N ARG A 38 7.92 -4.87 -14.26
CA ARG A 38 7.62 -4.61 -15.68
C ARG A 38 6.14 -4.76 -15.96
N GLU A 39 5.52 -5.85 -15.49
CA GLU A 39 4.07 -6.07 -15.64
C GLU A 39 3.26 -4.94 -14.99
N TYR A 40 3.69 -4.48 -13.82
CA TYR A 40 3.09 -3.33 -13.13
C TYR A 40 3.18 -2.05 -13.98
N VAL A 41 4.34 -1.76 -14.57
CA VAL A 41 4.52 -0.59 -15.44
C VAL A 41 3.69 -0.72 -16.72
N ASP A 42 3.67 -1.90 -17.34
CA ASP A 42 2.87 -2.15 -18.54
C ASP A 42 1.37 -2.02 -18.25
N ALA A 43 0.91 -2.48 -17.09
CA ALA A 43 -0.45 -2.27 -16.59
C ALA A 43 -0.80 -0.78 -16.40
N LEU A 44 0.16 0.02 -15.94
CA LEU A 44 -0.03 1.47 -15.78
C LEU A 44 0.04 2.24 -17.11
N ARG A 45 0.73 1.70 -18.12
CA ARG A 45 0.86 2.34 -19.43
C ARG A 45 -0.51 2.50 -20.07
N GLY A 46 -0.87 3.74 -20.40
CA GLY A 46 -2.18 4.09 -20.95
C GLY A 46 -3.30 4.26 -19.92
N THR A 47 -3.12 3.77 -18.69
CA THR A 47 -4.10 3.94 -17.60
C THR A 47 -3.82 5.18 -16.77
N ILE A 48 -2.54 5.50 -16.56
CA ILE A 48 -2.11 6.76 -15.93
C ILE A 48 -1.30 7.57 -16.93
N LYS A 49 -1.35 8.89 -16.77
CA LYS A 49 -0.45 9.77 -17.49
C LYS A 49 0.97 9.56 -16.97
N PRO A 50 1.95 9.15 -17.79
CA PRO A 50 3.35 9.27 -17.42
C PRO A 50 3.63 10.72 -17.01
N GLY A 51 4.06 10.91 -15.76
CA GLY A 51 4.39 12.23 -15.20
C GLY A 51 5.89 12.49 -15.21
N ASN A 52 6.28 13.75 -14.99
CA ASN A 52 7.66 14.09 -14.63
C ASN A 52 7.92 13.70 -13.17
N PHE A 53 7.83 12.40 -12.89
CA PHE A 53 8.04 11.87 -11.55
C PHE A 53 9.48 12.14 -11.13
N VAL A 54 9.65 12.85 -10.03
CA VAL A 54 10.98 13.10 -9.44
C VAL A 54 11.39 11.91 -8.60
N LYS A 55 10.42 11.32 -7.90
CA LYS A 55 10.55 10.07 -7.15
C LYS A 55 9.41 9.14 -7.51
N ALA A 56 9.72 7.86 -7.59
CA ALA A 56 8.72 6.80 -7.67
C ALA A 56 9.24 5.64 -6.84
N GLU A 57 8.38 5.07 -6.00
CA GLU A 57 8.71 3.93 -5.16
C GLU A 57 7.55 2.94 -5.17
N ILE A 58 7.87 1.65 -5.04
CA ILE A 58 6.90 0.54 -4.99
C ILE A 58 7.00 -0.17 -3.65
N SER A 59 5.86 -0.54 -3.08
CA SER A 59 5.80 -1.29 -1.85
C SER A 59 6.29 -2.73 -2.05
N SER A 60 6.59 -3.41 -0.94
CA SER A 60 6.62 -4.86 -0.92
C SER A 60 5.31 -5.46 -1.42
N VAL A 61 5.36 -6.71 -1.87
CA VAL A 61 4.16 -7.48 -2.22
C VAL A 61 3.27 -7.66 -1.00
N VAL A 62 1.97 -7.44 -1.19
CA VAL A 62 0.93 -7.81 -0.21
C VAL A 62 0.04 -8.85 -0.87
N LEU A 63 -0.02 -10.05 -0.30
CA LEU A 63 -0.99 -11.06 -0.72
C LEU A 63 -2.37 -10.64 -0.21
N LEU A 64 -3.30 -10.36 -1.13
CA LEU A 64 -4.69 -10.07 -0.78
C LEU A 64 -5.51 -11.36 -0.66
N ASP A 65 -5.34 -12.25 -1.63
CA ASP A 65 -5.99 -13.55 -1.69
C ASP A 65 -4.98 -14.57 -2.24
N PRO A 66 -4.31 -15.34 -1.36
CA PRO A 66 -3.31 -16.32 -1.77
C PRO A 66 -3.88 -17.43 -2.65
N GLU A 67 -5.11 -17.88 -2.38
CA GLU A 67 -5.75 -18.97 -3.13
C GLU A 67 -6.03 -18.55 -4.57
N LYS A 68 -6.42 -17.28 -4.76
CA LYS A 68 -6.68 -16.69 -6.07
C LYS A 68 -5.46 -16.03 -6.70
N GLN A 69 -4.30 -16.06 -6.03
CA GLN A 69 -3.07 -15.40 -6.46
C GLN A 69 -3.27 -13.91 -6.76
N ILE A 70 -4.05 -13.23 -5.91
CA ILE A 70 -4.27 -11.79 -6.00
C ILE A 70 -3.23 -11.07 -5.15
N TYR A 71 -2.40 -10.29 -5.82
CA TYR A 71 -1.35 -9.49 -5.22
C TYR A 71 -1.72 -8.01 -5.26
N ALA A 72 -1.47 -7.30 -4.17
CA ALA A 72 -1.54 -5.85 -4.12
C ALA A 72 -0.14 -5.25 -4.02
N TYR A 73 0.00 -4.14 -4.73
CA TYR A 73 1.19 -3.31 -4.71
C TYR A 73 0.76 -1.86 -4.62
N CYS A 74 1.46 -1.10 -3.79
CA CYS A 74 1.30 0.33 -3.67
C CYS A 74 2.46 1.02 -4.34
N THR A 75 2.20 2.08 -5.08
CA THR A 75 3.24 3.01 -5.52
C THR A 75 3.02 4.36 -4.90
N ARG A 76 4.13 5.03 -4.61
CA ARG A 76 4.14 6.43 -4.21
C ARG A 76 5.04 7.23 -5.13
N THR A 77 4.54 8.35 -5.60
CA THR A 77 5.24 9.22 -6.56
C THR A 77 5.22 10.66 -6.08
N THR A 78 6.25 11.43 -6.45
CA THR A 78 6.23 12.89 -6.37
C THR A 78 6.50 13.49 -7.73
N GLU A 79 5.94 14.66 -8.00
CA GLU A 79 6.17 15.42 -9.22
C GLU A 79 6.88 16.72 -8.90
N ARG A 80 7.58 17.30 -9.88
CA ARG A 80 8.27 18.59 -9.65
C ARG A 80 7.28 19.69 -9.23
N ALA A 81 6.08 19.70 -9.80
CA ALA A 81 5.04 20.68 -9.46
C ALA A 81 4.29 20.36 -8.15
N TYR A 82 4.34 19.10 -7.70
CA TYR A 82 3.62 18.60 -6.53
C TYR A 82 4.56 17.72 -5.69
N PRO A 83 5.27 18.32 -4.71
CA PRO A 83 6.32 17.61 -3.96
C PRO A 83 5.77 16.59 -2.97
N ASP A 84 4.47 16.63 -2.66
CA ASP A 84 3.82 15.69 -1.76
C ASP A 84 3.67 14.30 -2.40
N TRP A 85 3.68 13.27 -1.55
CA TRP A 85 3.50 11.90 -2.00
C TRP A 85 2.07 11.68 -2.49
N SER A 86 1.95 11.30 -3.76
CA SER A 86 0.72 10.72 -4.31
C SER A 86 0.82 9.20 -4.27
N TYR A 87 -0.27 8.54 -3.90
CA TYR A 87 -0.32 7.08 -3.76
C TYR A 87 -1.21 6.46 -4.82
N ILE A 88 -0.84 5.27 -5.29
CA ILE A 88 -1.62 4.47 -6.24
C ILE A 88 -1.59 3.02 -5.76
N GLY A 89 -2.77 2.46 -5.49
CA GLY A 89 -2.95 1.03 -5.24
C GLY A 89 -3.25 0.29 -6.54
N LEU A 90 -2.55 -0.83 -6.76
CA LEU A 90 -2.80 -1.74 -7.87
C LEU A 90 -3.07 -3.15 -7.31
N GLY A 91 -4.13 -3.79 -7.79
CA GLY A 91 -4.36 -5.22 -7.62
C GLY A 91 -4.03 -5.96 -8.92
N LEU A 92 -3.21 -7.00 -8.83
CA LEU A 92 -2.83 -7.85 -9.94
C LEU A 92 -3.26 -9.30 -9.67
N GLN A 93 -3.78 -9.95 -10.72
CA GLN A 93 -4.06 -11.37 -10.73
C GLN A 93 -3.74 -11.91 -12.12
N HIS A 94 -2.83 -12.89 -12.22
CA HIS A 94 -2.40 -13.47 -13.50
C HIS A 94 -2.12 -12.40 -14.58
N ASN A 95 -1.38 -11.35 -14.21
CA ASN A 95 -1.01 -10.22 -15.09
C ASN A 95 -2.17 -9.34 -15.55
N MET A 96 -3.36 -9.54 -14.99
CA MET A 96 -4.52 -8.67 -15.19
C MET A 96 -4.66 -7.70 -14.02
N ILE A 97 -4.94 -6.45 -14.34
CA ILE A 97 -5.29 -5.44 -13.34
C ILE A 97 -6.71 -5.73 -12.85
N LEU A 98 -6.84 -6.08 -11.58
CA LEU A 98 -8.16 -6.18 -10.93
C LEU A 98 -8.69 -4.82 -10.50
N TYR A 99 -7.79 -3.96 -10.04
CA TYR A 99 -8.13 -2.58 -9.70
C TYR A 99 -6.91 -1.67 -9.79
N LEU A 100 -7.18 -0.40 -10.09
CA LEU A 100 -6.25 0.69 -9.98
C LEU A 100 -6.94 1.83 -9.24
N LYS A 101 -6.39 2.26 -8.11
CA LYS A 101 -7.00 3.28 -7.26
C LYS A 101 -5.99 4.34 -6.88
N LYS A 102 -6.28 5.60 -7.26
CA LYS A 102 -5.56 6.76 -6.74
C LYS A 102 -5.92 6.97 -5.27
N ASP A 103 -4.91 7.29 -4.47
CA ASP A 103 -5.00 7.50 -3.03
C ASP A 103 -5.67 6.34 -2.29
N ASP A 104 -5.22 5.12 -2.61
CA ASP A 104 -5.71 3.94 -1.91
C ASP A 104 -5.24 3.97 -0.45
N TYR A 105 -6.20 4.05 0.49
CA TYR A 105 -5.92 4.14 1.93
C TYR A 105 -5.01 3.03 2.44
N ARG A 106 -5.01 1.86 1.78
CA ARG A 106 -4.12 0.72 2.13
C ARG A 106 -2.65 1.05 1.93
N CYS A 107 -2.33 1.98 1.02
CA CYS A 107 -0.96 2.41 0.75
C CYS A 107 -0.38 3.33 1.83
N HIS A 108 -1.22 3.85 2.73
CA HIS A 108 -0.79 4.64 3.87
C HIS A 108 -0.40 3.78 5.09
N ASP A 109 -0.48 2.44 4.98
CA ASP A 109 -0.05 1.54 6.04
C ASP A 109 1.46 1.70 6.30
N LYS A 110 1.80 2.16 7.50
CA LYS A 110 3.18 2.43 7.94
C LYS A 110 4.09 1.20 7.95
N ARG A 111 3.49 0.00 7.90
CA ARG A 111 4.23 -1.26 7.88
C ARG A 111 4.75 -1.61 6.49
N LEU A 112 4.26 -0.96 5.43
CA LEU A 112 4.72 -1.18 4.07
C LEU A 112 6.11 -0.59 3.87
N ARG A 113 7.05 -1.43 3.45
CA ARG A 113 8.36 -1.01 2.99
C ARG A 113 8.27 -0.62 1.53
N TYR A 114 8.84 0.54 1.22
CA TYR A 114 8.90 1.08 -0.14
C TYR A 114 10.34 1.02 -0.67
N TYR A 115 10.46 0.70 -1.96
CA TYR A 115 11.72 0.51 -2.67
C TYR A 115 11.75 1.40 -3.92
N ASP A 116 12.91 1.97 -4.26
CA ASP A 116 13.08 2.85 -5.42
C ASP A 116 12.56 2.18 -6.69
N PHE A 117 11.67 2.83 -7.44
CA PHE A 117 10.97 2.29 -8.60
C PHE A 117 11.32 3.04 -9.90
N PRO A 118 12.56 2.87 -10.40
CA PRO A 118 13.04 3.60 -11.56
C PRO A 118 12.25 3.28 -12.84
N GLU A 119 11.69 2.08 -12.96
CA GLU A 119 10.92 1.67 -14.13
C GLU A 119 9.65 2.54 -14.30
N LEU A 120 8.96 2.87 -13.21
CA LEU A 120 7.82 3.79 -13.26
C LEU A 120 8.27 5.24 -13.44
N ARG A 121 9.34 5.66 -12.76
CA ARG A 121 9.90 7.02 -12.91
C ARG A 121 10.30 7.32 -14.36
N ASN A 122 10.83 6.33 -15.05
CA ASN A 122 11.30 6.44 -16.44
C ASN A 122 10.27 5.94 -17.45
N MET A 123 9.02 5.70 -17.03
CA MET A 123 7.96 5.26 -17.92
C MET A 123 7.73 6.29 -19.01
N LYS A 124 7.81 5.84 -20.26
CA LYS A 124 7.52 6.65 -21.44
C LYS A 124 6.13 6.31 -21.97
N TYR A 125 5.57 7.24 -22.74
CA TYR A 125 4.41 6.97 -23.60
C TYR A 125 4.73 5.87 -24.61
#